data_AF-A0A819LX91-F1
#
_entry.id   AF-A0A819LX91-F1
#
_cell.length_a   1.000
_cell.length_b   1.000
_cell.length_c   1.000
_cell.angle_alpha   90.00
_cell.angle_beta   90.00
_cell.angle_gamma   90.00
#
_symmetry.space_group_name_H-M   'P 1'
#
loop_
_entity.id
_entity.type
_entity.pdbx_description
1 polymer ?
#
loop_
_entity_poly.entity_id
_entity_poly.type
_entity_poly.pdbx_seq_one_letter_code
_entity_poly.pdbx_strand_id
1 'polypeptide(L)'
;EPDGFNPNIYYRLTTQWQGDGKSLDIINDGTNNKPILAATAALTGQYWKITPIGNGYYRLTTQWQGDGKSLDIINDGTNNRPILAATGALSGQYWKITPIGNGYYRLTTQWQGDGKSLDIVNDGTNNRPILAATAAQTGQYWKISAV
;
A
#
# COMPACT_ATOMS: atom_id res chain seq x y z
N GLU A 1 6.21 -18.47 13.13
CA GLU A 1 5.33 -17.28 12.94
C GLU A 1 5.32 -16.96 11.46
N PRO A 2 4.17 -16.93 10.77
CA PRO A 2 4.17 -16.59 9.35
C PRO A 2 4.47 -15.10 9.21
N ASP A 3 5.76 -14.79 9.09
CA ASP A 3 6.40 -13.53 8.71
C ASP A 3 5.66 -12.25 9.14
N GLY A 4 5.47 -12.10 10.45
CA GLY A 4 4.84 -10.90 11.01
C GLY A 4 5.72 -9.67 10.78
N PHE A 5 5.20 -8.66 10.09
CA PHE A 5 5.87 -7.37 9.95
C PHE A 5 6.14 -6.75 11.33
N ASN A 6 7.41 -6.46 11.63
CA ASN A 6 7.83 -5.72 12.82
C ASN A 6 7.33 -4.26 12.74
N PRO A 7 6.47 -3.80 13.65
CA PRO A 7 5.92 -2.45 13.63
C PRO A 7 6.93 -1.36 14.07
N ASN A 8 8.11 -1.75 14.57
CA ASN A 8 9.15 -0.82 15.03
C ASN A 8 10.15 -0.43 13.94
N ILE A 9 9.98 -0.94 12.72
CA ILE A 9 10.80 -0.58 11.56
C ILE A 9 9.90 -0.16 10.40
N TYR A 10 10.53 0.40 9.37
CA TYR A 10 9.84 0.81 8.15
C TYR A 10 10.13 -0.16 7.00
N TYR A 11 9.24 -0.14 6.03
CA TYR A 11 9.30 -0.96 4.83
C TYR A 11 9.13 -0.10 3.59
N ARG A 12 9.69 -0.56 2.49
CA ARG A 12 9.45 -0.04 1.15
C ARG A 12 8.61 -1.03 0.37
N LEU A 13 7.64 -0.50 -0.39
CA LEU A 13 6.76 -1.26 -1.25
C LEU A 13 7.05 -0.94 -2.71
N THR A 14 7.42 -1.95 -3.49
CA THR A 14 7.64 -1.85 -4.95
C THR A 14 6.79 -2.91 -5.64
N THR A 15 6.42 -2.71 -6.91
CA THR A 15 5.71 -3.75 -7.68
C THR A 15 6.70 -4.57 -8.50
N GLN A 16 6.39 -5.85 -8.75
CA GLN A 16 7.19 -6.65 -9.66
C GLN A 16 7.28 -6.00 -11.05
N TRP A 17 6.19 -5.39 -11.51
CA TRP A 17 6.15 -4.79 -12.85
C TRP A 17 7.07 -3.58 -13.01
N GLN A 18 7.01 -2.61 -12.10
CA GLN A 18 7.80 -1.38 -12.19
C GLN A 18 9.22 -1.55 -11.62
N GLY A 19 9.47 -2.65 -10.91
CA GLY A 19 10.75 -2.99 -10.32
C GLY A 19 11.13 -2.11 -9.12
N ASP A 20 12.34 -2.32 -8.61
CA ASP A 20 12.82 -1.67 -7.38
C ASP A 20 13.16 -0.18 -7.55
N GLY A 21 13.18 0.32 -8.79
CA GLY A 21 13.45 1.72 -9.12
C GLY A 21 12.28 2.66 -8.83
N LYS A 22 11.08 2.14 -8.55
CA LYS A 22 9.93 2.95 -8.14
C LYS A 22 9.21 2.37 -6.91
N SER A 23 8.91 3.23 -5.96
CA SER A 23 8.32 2.88 -4.66
C SER A 23 7.00 3.60 -4.41
N LEU A 24 6.11 2.96 -3.65
CA LEU A 24 4.89 3.59 -3.14
C LEU A 24 5.28 4.75 -2.23
N ASP A 25 4.82 5.96 -2.55
CA ASP A 25 5.24 7.19 -1.91
C ASP A 25 4.05 8.10 -1.65
N ILE A 26 4.14 8.87 -0.58
CA ILE A 26 3.32 10.05 -0.34
C ILE A 26 4.23 11.27 -0.50
N ILE A 27 4.06 11.95 -1.63
CA ILE A 27 4.91 13.09 -2.00
C ILE A 27 4.36 14.41 -1.45
N ASN A 28 5.25 15.41 -1.35
CA ASN A 28 4.89 16.77 -0.99
C ASN A 28 4.36 17.55 -2.20
N ASP A 29 3.10 17.27 -2.57
CA ASP A 29 2.37 17.94 -3.66
C ASP A 29 1.43 19.06 -3.16
N GLY A 30 1.49 19.38 -1.86
CA GLY A 30 0.63 20.34 -1.17
C GLY A 30 -0.62 19.71 -0.55
N THR A 31 -1.15 18.62 -1.11
CA THR A 31 -2.27 17.87 -0.52
C THR A 31 -1.78 16.72 0.36
N ASN A 32 -0.66 16.10 -0.03
CA ASN A 32 0.13 15.17 0.76
C ASN A 32 -0.67 13.94 1.22
N ASN A 33 -1.63 13.50 0.41
CA ASN A 33 -2.51 12.39 0.74
C ASN A 33 -2.73 11.40 -0.40
N LYS A 34 -2.24 11.66 -1.61
CA LYS A 34 -2.41 10.76 -2.75
C LYS A 34 -1.15 9.92 -2.92
N PRO A 35 -1.22 8.60 -2.70
CA PRO A 35 -0.10 7.72 -2.98
C PRO A 35 0.18 7.67 -4.48
N ILE A 36 1.46 7.63 -4.82
CA ILE A 36 1.95 7.40 -6.19
C ILE A 36 3.11 6.41 -6.17
N LEU A 37 3.49 5.88 -7.33
CA LEU A 37 4.75 5.18 -7.51
C LEU A 37 5.82 6.18 -7.99
N ALA A 38 6.68 6.62 -7.09
CA ALA A 38 7.73 7.61 -7.34
C ALA A 38 9.11 6.93 -7.46
N ALA A 39 10.12 7.65 -7.98
CA ALA A 39 11.48 7.13 -8.04
C ALA A 39 11.97 6.76 -6.62
N THR A 40 12.52 5.55 -6.49
CA THR A 40 13.01 5.05 -5.21
C THR A 40 14.16 5.91 -4.68
N ALA A 41 14.01 6.42 -3.46
CA ALA A 41 14.99 7.26 -2.80
C ALA A 41 14.89 7.13 -1.28
N ALA A 42 15.81 7.78 -0.56
CA ALA A 42 15.80 7.81 0.90
C ALA A 42 14.79 8.86 1.44
N LEU A 43 13.50 8.65 1.15
CA LEU A 43 12.43 9.59 1.46
C LEU A 43 11.47 8.98 2.48
N THR A 44 11.15 9.73 3.53
CA THR A 44 10.25 9.29 4.61
C THR A 44 8.79 9.08 4.16
N GLY A 45 8.41 9.59 2.99
CA GLY A 45 7.14 9.27 2.31
C GLY A 45 7.10 7.85 1.72
N GLN A 46 8.26 7.24 1.45
CA GLN A 46 8.41 5.87 0.93
C GLN A 46 8.60 4.82 2.02
N TYR A 47 8.69 5.26 3.28
CA TYR A 47 8.98 4.43 4.43
C TYR A 47 7.68 4.15 5.17
N TRP A 48 7.11 2.98 4.89
CA TRP A 48 5.82 2.54 5.39
C TRP A 48 5.98 1.74 6.66
N LYS A 49 5.28 2.12 7.72
CA LYS A 49 5.12 1.32 8.93
C LYS A 49 3.92 0.40 8.73
N ILE A 50 4.13 -0.90 8.92
CA ILE A 50 3.10 -1.93 8.80
C ILE A 50 2.76 -2.42 10.20
N THR A 51 1.64 -1.94 10.75
CA THR A 51 1.23 -2.23 12.12
C THR A 51 0.13 -3.30 12.14
N PRO A 52 0.32 -4.45 12.79
CA PRO A 52 -0.75 -5.43 12.94
C PRO A 52 -1.89 -4.86 13.79
N ILE A 53 -3.13 -5.06 13.36
CA ILE A 53 -4.34 -4.59 14.07
C ILE A 53 -5.28 -5.74 14.45
N GLY A 54 -4.80 -6.98 14.35
CA GLY A 54 -5.55 -8.20 14.67
C GLY A 54 -6.25 -8.83 13.46
N ASN A 55 -6.70 -10.07 13.63
CA ASN A 55 -7.46 -10.83 12.63
C ASN A 55 -6.78 -10.94 11.23
N GLY A 56 -5.46 -10.90 11.17
CA GLY A 56 -4.70 -10.96 9.91
C GLY A 56 -4.68 -9.67 9.10
N TYR A 57 -5.11 -8.55 9.68
CA TYR A 57 -5.07 -7.23 9.05
C TYR A 57 -3.96 -6.35 9.62
N TYR A 58 -3.55 -5.41 8.78
CA TYR A 58 -2.51 -4.43 9.04
C TYR A 58 -3.01 -3.03 8.73
N ARG A 59 -2.40 -2.06 9.40
CA ARG A 59 -2.51 -0.64 9.09
C ARG A 59 -1.20 -0.16 8.49
N LEU A 60 -1.29 0.59 7.40
CA LEU A 60 -0.13 1.16 6.70
C LEU A 60 -0.12 2.68 6.90
N THR A 61 0.95 3.17 7.52
CA THR A 61 1.23 4.61 7.72
C THR A 61 2.60 4.93 7.14
N THR A 62 2.87 6.19 6.77
CA THR A 62 4.23 6.58 6.33
C THR A 62 4.98 7.19 7.50
N GLN A 63 6.32 7.09 7.51
CA GLN A 63 7.15 7.79 8.48
C GLN A 63 6.90 9.30 8.42
N TRP A 64 6.69 9.85 7.21
CA TRP A 64 6.48 11.27 7.03
C TRP A 64 5.17 11.80 7.62
N GLN A 65 4.04 11.14 7.34
CA GLN A 65 2.72 11.60 7.81
C GLN A 65 2.38 11.07 9.20
N GLY A 66 3.17 10.13 9.72
CA GLY A 66 3.02 9.54 11.04
C GLY A 66 1.75 8.69 11.18
N ASP A 67 1.51 8.23 12.42
CA ASP A 67 0.44 7.27 12.70
C ASP A 67 -0.97 7.88 12.67
N GLY A 68 -1.08 9.21 12.56
CA GLY A 68 -2.34 9.93 12.47
C GLY A 68 -3.04 9.82 11.11
N LYS A 69 -2.34 9.35 10.07
CA LYS A 69 -2.94 9.08 8.76
C LYS A 69 -2.58 7.70 8.23
N SER A 70 -3.58 6.97 7.74
CA SER A 70 -3.46 5.60 7.24
C SER A 70 -3.89 5.48 5.79
N LEU A 71 -3.28 4.54 5.06
CA LEU A 71 -3.68 4.18 3.71
C LEU A 71 -5.11 3.63 3.75
N ASP A 72 -6.00 4.24 2.98
CA ASP A 72 -7.44 4.00 3.05
C ASP A 72 -8.04 3.91 1.65
N ILE A 73 -9.05 3.06 1.51
CA ILE A 73 -9.97 3.07 0.39
C ILE A 73 -11.30 3.60 0.92
N ILE A 74 -11.61 4.84 0.57
CA ILE A 74 -12.78 5.56 1.08
C ILE A 74 -14.02 5.34 0.21
N ASN A 75 -15.19 5.60 0.79
CA ASN A 75 -16.47 5.62 0.07
C ASN A 75 -16.69 6.95 -0.64
N ASP A 76 -16.02 7.14 -1.77
CA ASP A 76 -16.12 8.32 -2.65
C ASP A 76 -17.02 8.09 -3.87
N GLY A 77 -17.69 6.94 -3.94
CA GLY A 77 -18.51 6.48 -5.05
C GLY A 77 -17.75 5.64 -6.08
N THR A 78 -16.44 5.85 -6.24
CA THR A 78 -15.59 5.01 -7.12
C THR A 78 -14.93 3.89 -6.34
N ASN A 79 -14.56 4.13 -5.09
CA ASN A 79 -14.18 3.15 -4.08
C ASN A 79 -12.98 2.28 -4.50
N ASN A 80 -12.07 2.86 -5.29
CA ASN A 80 -10.90 2.15 -5.80
C ASN A 80 -9.60 2.96 -5.74
N ARG A 81 -9.63 4.21 -5.30
CA ARG A 81 -8.42 5.04 -5.22
C ARG A 81 -7.94 5.11 -3.77
N PRO A 82 -6.74 4.62 -3.47
CA PRO A 82 -6.18 4.77 -2.14
C PRO A 82 -5.83 6.23 -1.86
N ILE A 83 -6.01 6.64 -0.61
CA ILE A 83 -5.54 7.92 -0.07
C ILE A 83 -4.95 7.72 1.32
N LEU A 84 -4.21 8.69 1.85
CA LEU A 84 -3.99 8.82 3.29
C LEU A 84 -5.14 9.59 3.91
N ALA A 85 -5.91 8.92 4.76
CA ALA A 85 -7.01 9.50 5.54
C ALA A 85 -6.68 9.47 7.03
N ALA A 86 -7.44 10.22 7.84
CA ALA A 86 -7.29 10.18 9.29
C ALA A 86 -7.42 8.75 9.81
N THR A 87 -6.46 8.32 10.61
CA THR A 87 -6.43 6.96 11.16
C THR A 87 -7.66 6.71 12.04
N GLY A 88 -8.37 5.62 11.76
CA GLY A 88 -9.58 5.26 12.48
C GLY A 88 -9.90 3.77 12.39
N ALA A 89 -11.07 3.41 12.94
CA ALA A 89 -11.57 2.05 12.91
C ALA A 89 -12.39 1.77 11.63
N LEU A 90 -11.76 1.93 10.47
CA LEU A 90 -12.42 1.86 9.16
C LEU A 90 -11.92 0.64 8.38
N SER A 91 -12.84 -0.17 7.84
CA SER A 91 -12.50 -1.38 7.08
C SER A 91 -11.73 -1.11 5.77
N GLY A 92 -11.77 0.12 5.26
CA GLY A 92 -10.93 0.59 4.15
C GLY A 92 -9.45 0.75 4.53
N GLN A 93 -9.14 0.93 5.82
CA GLN A 93 -7.78 1.08 6.36
C GLN A 93 -7.16 -0.24 6.82
N TYR A 94 -7.93 -1.32 6.76
CA TYR A 94 -7.53 -2.64 7.27
C TYR A 94 -7.05 -3.46 6.09
N TRP A 95 -5.75 -3.48 5.89
CA TRP A 95 -5.10 -4.14 4.77
C TRP A 95 -4.74 -5.57 5.12
N LYS A 96 -5.18 -6.51 4.31
CA LYS A 96 -4.70 -7.89 4.34
C LYS A 96 -3.50 -7.99 3.40
N ILE A 97 -2.38 -8.46 3.94
CA ILE A 97 -1.13 -8.65 3.19
C ILE A 97 -0.90 -10.15 3.07
N THR A 98 -1.17 -10.70 1.89
CA THR A 98 -1.12 -12.15 1.65
C THR A 98 0.12 -12.51 0.85
N PRO A 99 1.03 -13.38 1.34
CA PRO A 99 2.15 -13.86 0.53
C PRO A 99 1.63 -14.66 -0.68
N ILE A 100 2.18 -14.39 -1.85
CA ILE A 100 1.80 -15.06 -3.11
C ILE A 100 2.98 -15.84 -3.75
N GLY A 101 4.07 -16.02 -3.00
CA GLY A 101 5.28 -16.72 -3.42
C GLY A 101 6.36 -15.79 -3.97
N ASN A 102 7.59 -16.31 -4.10
CA ASN A 102 8.75 -15.61 -4.67
C ASN A 102 9.08 -14.25 -4.02
N GLY A 103 8.77 -14.07 -2.73
CA GLY A 103 9.00 -12.81 -2.01
C GLY A 103 8.02 -11.68 -2.33
N TYR A 104 6.91 -11.98 -3.00
CA TYR A 104 5.84 -11.03 -3.29
C TYR A 104 4.61 -11.25 -2.43
N TYR A 105 3.86 -10.16 -2.27
CA TYR A 105 2.64 -10.06 -1.50
C TYR A 105 1.52 -9.46 -2.35
N ARG A 106 0.30 -9.81 -2.01
CA ARG A 106 -0.92 -9.16 -2.50
C ARG A 106 -1.56 -8.37 -1.37
N LEU A 107 -1.97 -7.14 -1.67
CA LEU A 107 -2.62 -6.25 -0.72
C LEU A 107 -4.08 -6.06 -1.10
N THR A 108 -4.99 -6.43 -0.19
CA THR A 108 -6.45 -6.22 -0.30
C THR A 108 -6.93 -5.47 0.94
N THR A 109 -8.10 -4.84 0.90
CA THR A 109 -8.71 -4.23 2.10
C THR A 109 -9.81 -5.12 2.65
N GLN A 110 -10.08 -5.03 3.94
CA GLN A 110 -11.24 -5.70 4.53
C GLN A 110 -12.54 -5.25 3.86
N TRP A 111 -12.64 -3.97 3.48
CA TRP A 111 -13.86 -3.41 2.89
C TRP A 111 -14.16 -3.92 1.48
N GLN A 112 -13.17 -3.87 0.57
CA GLN A 112 -13.37 -4.31 -0.82
C GLN A 112 -13.19 -5.82 -0.99
N GLY A 113 -12.70 -6.50 0.04
CA GLY A 113 -12.47 -7.94 0.07
C GLY A 113 -11.36 -8.39 -0.88
N ASP A 114 -11.21 -9.71 -1.01
CA ASP A 114 -10.11 -10.30 -1.78
C ASP A 114 -10.31 -10.23 -3.31
N GLY A 115 -11.48 -9.77 -3.77
CA GLY A 115 -11.80 -9.59 -5.18
C GLY A 115 -11.15 -8.38 -5.83
N LYS A 116 -10.61 -7.43 -5.05
CA LYS A 116 -9.85 -6.28 -5.57
C LYS A 116 -8.54 -6.07 -4.82
N SER A 117 -7.44 -5.95 -5.57
CA SER A 117 -6.08 -5.82 -5.05
C SER A 117 -5.44 -4.49 -5.45
N LEU A 118 -4.53 -4.01 -4.60
CA LEU A 118 -3.71 -2.83 -4.90
C LEU A 118 -2.84 -3.10 -6.12
N ASP A 119 -2.94 -2.25 -7.13
CA ASP A 119 -2.38 -2.45 -8.45
C ASP A 119 -1.76 -1.16 -8.97
N ILE A 120 -0.67 -1.29 -9.71
CA ILE A 120 -0.17 -0.27 -10.62
C ILE A 120 -0.50 -0.73 -12.04
N VAL A 121 -1.56 -0.16 -12.60
CA VAL A 121 -2.07 -0.54 -13.92
C VAL A 121 -1.37 0.21 -15.05
N ASN A 122 -1.45 -0.35 -16.26
CA ASN A 122 -1.00 0.34 -17.47
C ASN A 122 -2.07 1.35 -17.94
N ASP A 123 -2.01 2.57 -17.42
CA ASP A 123 -2.87 3.71 -17.79
C ASP A 123 -2.14 4.75 -18.65
N GLY A 124 -0.92 4.44 -19.10
CA GLY A 124 -0.03 5.33 -19.83
C GLY A 124 0.92 6.12 -18.92
N THR A 125 0.53 6.42 -17.68
CA THR A 125 1.41 7.09 -16.70
C THR A 125 2.07 6.07 -15.75
N ASN A 126 1.36 4.99 -15.43
CA ASN A 126 1.87 3.79 -14.76
C ASN A 126 2.46 4.08 -13.37
N ASN A 127 1.88 5.05 -12.67
CA ASN A 127 2.32 5.47 -11.34
C ASN A 127 1.18 5.68 -10.34
N ARG A 128 -0.09 5.52 -10.76
CA ARG A 128 -1.23 5.73 -9.89
C ARG A 128 -1.72 4.39 -9.35
N PRO A 129 -1.56 4.12 -8.04
CA PRO A 129 -2.14 2.94 -7.43
C PRO A 129 -3.67 3.02 -7.44
N ILE A 130 -4.30 1.88 -7.73
CA ILE A 130 -5.75 1.68 -7.64
C ILE A 130 -6.04 0.30 -7.03
N LEU A 131 -7.28 0.06 -6.60
CA LEU A 131 -7.81 -1.29 -6.46
C LEU A 131 -8.39 -1.77 -7.78
N ALA A 132 -7.75 -2.76 -8.39
CA ALA A 132 -8.21 -3.44 -9.58
C ALA A 132 -8.69 -4.86 -9.26
N ALA A 133 -9.44 -5.49 -10.18
CA ALA A 133 -9.86 -6.87 -10.01
C ALA A 133 -8.64 -7.77 -9.75
N THR A 134 -8.71 -8.58 -8.69
CA THR A 134 -7.63 -9.47 -8.30
C THR A 134 -7.35 -10.48 -9.41
N ALA A 135 -6.13 -10.48 -9.92
CA ALA A 135 -5.71 -11.32 -11.03
C ALA A 135 -4.21 -11.63 -10.96
N ALA A 136 -3.72 -12.46 -11.87
CA ALA A 136 -2.30 -12.79 -11.98
C ALA A 136 -1.52 -11.67 -12.70
N GLN A 137 -1.54 -10.45 -12.15
CA GLN A 137 -0.94 -9.25 -12.74
C GLN A 137 0.28 -8.82 -11.92
N THR A 138 1.41 -8.61 -12.58
CA THR A 138 2.68 -8.23 -11.92
C THR A 138 2.65 -6.82 -11.30
N GLY A 139 1.67 -5.99 -11.67
CA GLY A 139 1.35 -4.73 -10.99
C GLY A 139 0.71 -4.92 -9.60
N GLN A 140 0.12 -6.10 -9.34
CA GLN A 140 -0.49 -6.46 -8.03
C GLN A 140 0.47 -7.21 -7.12
N TYR A 141 1.68 -7.50 -7.59
CA TYR A 141 2.67 -8.30 -6.87
C TYR A 141 3.64 -7.35 -6.20
N TRP A 142 3.40 -7.08 -4.92
CA TRP A 142 4.16 -6.12 -4.15
C TRP A 142 5.31 -6.81 -3.44
N LYS A 143 6.54 -6.34 -3.69
CA LYS A 143 7.69 -6.67 -2.86
C LYS A 143 7.70 -5.71 -1.67
N ILE A 144 7.85 -6.26 -0.48
CA ILE A 144 7.93 -5.49 0.77
C ILE A 144 9.31 -5.76 1.38
N SER A 145 10.13 -4.71 1.50
CA SER A 145 11.52 -4.82 1.98
C SER A 145 11.75 -3.87 3.14
N ALA A 146 12.38 -4.33 4.23
CA ALA A 146 12.78 -3.45 5.32
C ALA A 146 13.78 -2.37 4.85
N VAL A 147 13.71 -1.18 5.44
CA VAL A 147 14.60 -0.04 5.16
C VAL A 147 15.27 0.50 6.42
#